data_AF-A0A524H7M0-F1
#
_entry.id   AF-A0A524H7M0-F1
#
_cell.length_a   1.000
_cell.length_b   1.000
_cell.length_c   1.000
_cell.angle_alpha   90.00
_cell.angle_beta   90.00
_cell.angle_gamma   90.00
#
_symmetry.space_group_name_H-M   'P 1'
#
loop_
_entity.id
_entity.type
_entity.pdbx_description
1 polymer ?
#
loop_
_entity_poly.entity_id
_entity_poly.type
_entity_poly.pdbx_seq_one_letter_code
_entity_poly.pdbx_strand_id
1 'polypeptide(L)'
;MTDHVQKAVQLFGGAVTTVPGGGVRLSKPDALRGPATDTLVRQAVFGNEPEREAARWLLWELGQATGARPASINDLYLARGRGECGGFTVPAINVRMLAYDTARAVFRAALAGKAGAIILEIARSEIAYTGQRPDEYVAVIIGAALREGYTLP
;
A
#
# COMPACT_ATOMS: atom_id res chain seq x y z
N MET A 1 -10.27 14.52 12.94
CA MET A 1 -9.63 13.24 12.57
C MET A 1 -10.31 12.01 13.18
N THR A 2 -10.55 11.97 14.50
CA THR A 2 -11.01 10.74 15.19
C THR A 2 -12.33 10.16 14.67
N ASP A 3 -13.33 10.99 14.35
CA ASP A 3 -14.61 10.51 13.80
C ASP A 3 -14.47 9.88 12.41
N HIS A 4 -13.68 10.50 11.52
CA HIS A 4 -13.41 9.96 10.17
C HIS A 4 -12.60 8.66 10.22
N VAL A 5 -11.66 8.55 11.17
CA VAL A 5 -10.94 7.29 11.42
C VAL A 5 -11.89 6.20 11.88
N GLN A 6 -12.81 6.48 12.80
CA GLN A 6 -13.81 5.49 13.22
C GLN A 6 -14.71 5.06 12.07
N LYS A 7 -15.18 6.00 11.24
CA LYS A 7 -15.96 5.69 10.02
C LYS A 7 -15.17 4.81 9.03
N ALA A 8 -13.89 5.10 8.82
CA ALA A 8 -13.03 4.30 7.95
C ALA A 8 -12.83 2.88 8.50
N VAL A 9 -12.63 2.74 9.81
CA VAL A 9 -12.49 1.43 10.47
C VAL A 9 -13.78 0.61 10.43
N GLN A 10 -14.95 1.27 10.55
CA GLN A 10 -16.27 0.62 10.46
C GLN A 10 -16.51 -0.07 9.10
N LEU A 11 -15.83 0.35 8.02
CA LEU A 11 -15.89 -0.34 6.72
C LEU A 11 -15.55 -1.84 6.82
N PHE A 12 -14.74 -2.22 7.81
CA PHE A 12 -14.28 -3.59 8.00
C PHE A 12 -15.13 -4.41 8.97
N GLY A 13 -16.31 -3.93 9.38
CA GLY A 13 -17.27 -4.72 10.17
C GLY A 13 -16.71 -5.27 11.48
N GLY A 14 -15.81 -4.53 12.13
CA GLY A 14 -15.14 -4.93 13.38
C GLY A 14 -13.88 -5.79 13.21
N ALA A 15 -13.48 -6.12 11.98
CA ALA A 15 -12.21 -6.83 11.73
C ALA A 15 -10.98 -5.95 12.05
N VAL A 16 -11.14 -4.63 11.97
CA VAL A 16 -10.13 -3.63 12.32
C VAL A 16 -10.66 -2.81 13.50
N THR A 17 -9.79 -2.49 14.44
CA THR A 17 -10.10 -1.61 15.58
C THR A 17 -8.93 -0.69 15.89
N THR A 18 -9.18 0.56 16.30
CA THR A 18 -8.12 1.46 16.79
C THR A 18 -7.64 1.06 18.19
N VAL A 19 -6.35 1.25 18.47
CA VAL A 19 -5.74 0.94 19.78
C VAL A 19 -5.50 2.22 20.60
N PRO A 20 -5.68 2.20 21.93
CA PRO A 20 -5.27 3.31 22.80
C PRO A 20 -3.78 3.61 22.63
N GLY A 21 -3.41 4.87 22.41
CA GLY A 21 -2.03 5.29 22.16
C GLY A 21 -1.63 5.33 20.67
N GLY A 22 -2.53 4.95 19.75
CA GLY A 22 -2.33 5.02 18.31
C GLY A 22 -2.24 3.65 17.64
N GLY A 23 -2.45 3.65 16.32
CA GLY A 23 -2.42 2.46 15.48
C GLY A 23 -3.69 1.62 15.48
N VAL A 24 -3.59 0.42 14.90
CA VAL A 24 -4.72 -0.48 14.67
C VAL A 24 -4.42 -1.92 15.09
N ARG A 25 -5.46 -2.64 15.46
CA ARG A 25 -5.47 -4.10 15.62
C ARG A 25 -6.32 -4.70 14.51
N LEU A 26 -5.75 -5.69 13.82
CA LEU A 26 -6.41 -6.48 12.79
C LEU A 26 -6.68 -7.88 13.34
N SER A 27 -7.96 -8.26 13.45
CA SER A 27 -8.38 -9.57 13.96
C SER A 27 -8.60 -10.62 12.86
N LYS A 28 -8.91 -10.19 11.64
CA LYS A 28 -9.17 -11.06 10.48
C LYS A 28 -8.47 -10.51 9.23
N PRO A 29 -7.26 -11.00 8.89
CA PRO A 29 -6.51 -10.49 7.74
C PRO A 29 -7.26 -10.57 6.40
N ASP A 30 -8.05 -11.62 6.19
CA ASP A 30 -8.83 -11.79 4.97
C ASP A 30 -9.90 -10.71 4.76
N ALA A 31 -10.31 -10.00 5.83
CA ALA A 31 -11.26 -8.90 5.70
C ALA A 31 -10.69 -7.73 4.86
N LEU A 32 -9.37 -7.64 4.71
CA LEU A 32 -8.71 -6.64 3.87
C LEU A 32 -8.74 -7.00 2.38
N ARG A 33 -9.10 -8.24 2.03
CA ARG A 33 -9.12 -8.73 0.64
C ARG A 33 -10.48 -8.53 -0.03
N GLY A 34 -11.23 -7.51 0.38
CA GLY A 34 -12.61 -7.28 -0.05
C GLY A 34 -12.93 -5.82 -0.41
N PRO A 35 -14.21 -5.56 -0.75
CA PRO A 35 -14.70 -4.23 -1.19
C PRO A 35 -14.49 -3.09 -0.19
N ALA A 36 -14.31 -3.41 1.09
CA ALA A 36 -13.98 -2.42 2.12
C ALA A 36 -12.65 -1.72 1.81
N THR A 37 -11.64 -2.47 1.37
CA THR A 37 -10.34 -1.90 0.96
C THR A 37 -10.46 -1.09 -0.33
N ASP A 38 -11.25 -1.56 -1.29
CA ASP A 38 -11.55 -0.81 -2.52
C ASP A 38 -12.18 0.57 -2.18
N THR A 39 -13.11 0.57 -1.23
CA THR A 39 -13.79 1.78 -0.73
C THR A 39 -12.83 2.72 0.01
N LEU A 40 -11.97 2.17 0.87
CA LEU A 40 -10.98 2.93 1.64
C LEU A 40 -9.96 3.62 0.71
N VAL A 41 -9.49 2.90 -0.32
CA VAL A 41 -8.60 3.48 -1.35
C VAL A 41 -9.32 4.58 -2.12
N ARG A 42 -10.59 4.38 -2.49
CA ARG A 42 -11.40 5.42 -3.14
C ARG A 42 -11.52 6.67 -2.26
N GLN A 43 -11.69 6.53 -0.95
CA GLN A 43 -11.71 7.66 -0.01
C GLN A 43 -10.33 8.36 0.06
N ALA A 44 -9.24 7.60 0.06
CA ALA A 44 -7.87 8.14 0.09
C ALA A 44 -7.55 9.03 -1.13
N VAL A 45 -8.20 8.82 -2.27
CA VAL A 45 -7.99 9.60 -3.51
C VAL A 45 -9.08 10.66 -3.69
N PHE A 46 -10.35 10.27 -3.58
CA PHE A 46 -11.48 11.10 -4.00
C PHE A 46 -12.33 11.66 -2.85
N GLY A 47 -12.03 11.32 -1.60
CA GLY A 47 -12.75 11.86 -0.43
C GLY A 47 -12.53 13.36 -0.26
N ASN A 48 -13.25 13.97 0.68
CA ASN A 48 -12.88 15.29 1.21
C ASN A 48 -11.58 15.19 2.04
N GLU A 49 -10.99 16.33 2.41
CA GLU A 49 -9.70 16.37 3.12
C GLU A 49 -9.68 15.50 4.40
N PRO A 50 -10.66 15.61 5.34
CA PRO A 50 -10.71 14.72 6.51
C PRO A 50 -10.85 13.22 6.18
N GLU A 51 -11.58 12.87 5.12
CA GLU A 51 -11.70 11.48 4.65
C GLU A 51 -10.39 10.96 4.07
N ARG A 52 -9.70 11.77 3.26
CA ARG A 52 -8.40 11.42 2.67
C ARG A 52 -7.36 11.17 3.75
N GLU A 53 -7.26 12.07 4.72
CA GLU A 53 -6.32 11.92 5.85
C GLU A 53 -6.59 10.64 6.64
N ALA A 54 -7.85 10.41 7.02
CA ALA A 54 -8.23 9.21 7.78
C ALA A 54 -7.98 7.93 6.99
N ALA A 55 -8.29 7.91 5.69
CA ALA A 55 -8.09 6.75 4.84
C ALA A 55 -6.61 6.46 4.60
N ARG A 56 -5.79 7.48 4.32
CA ARG A 56 -4.34 7.35 4.12
C ARG A 56 -3.66 6.88 5.41
N TRP A 57 -4.04 7.44 6.55
CA TRP A 57 -3.57 6.98 7.86
C TRP A 57 -3.93 5.51 8.10
N LEU A 58 -5.19 5.12 7.87
CA LEU A 58 -5.62 3.74 8.11
C LEU A 58 -4.91 2.75 7.19
N LEU A 59 -4.75 3.08 5.90
CA LEU A 59 -3.98 2.27 4.95
C LEU A 59 -2.54 2.10 5.41
N TRP A 60 -1.89 3.18 5.87
CA TRP A 60 -0.55 3.13 6.43
C TRP A 60 -0.48 2.16 7.62
N GLU A 61 -1.32 2.34 8.63
CA GLU A 61 -1.32 1.49 9.83
C GLU A 61 -1.61 0.01 9.51
N LEU A 62 -2.51 -0.26 8.57
CA LEU A 62 -2.77 -1.62 8.10
C LEU A 62 -1.57 -2.20 7.34
N GLY A 63 -0.87 -1.39 6.54
CA GLY A 63 0.38 -1.79 5.89
C GLY A 63 1.45 -2.18 6.92
N GLN A 64 1.58 -1.40 7.99
CA GLN A 64 2.49 -1.72 9.10
C GLN A 64 2.09 -3.02 9.82
N ALA A 65 0.80 -3.19 10.13
CA ALA A 65 0.30 -4.35 10.86
C ALA A 65 0.37 -5.67 10.07
N THR A 66 0.31 -5.59 8.74
CA THR A 66 0.32 -6.76 7.84
C THR A 66 1.69 -7.07 7.24
N GLY A 67 2.62 -6.11 7.28
CA GLY A 67 3.88 -6.20 6.56
C GLY A 67 3.79 -5.74 5.10
N ALA A 68 2.63 -5.28 4.63
CA ALA A 68 2.46 -4.59 3.34
C ALA A 68 2.92 -3.13 3.42
N ARG A 69 4.17 -2.93 3.88
CA ARG A 69 4.75 -1.60 4.12
C ARG A 69 5.79 -1.24 3.07
N PRO A 70 6.08 0.06 2.86
CA PRO A 70 7.25 0.45 2.10
C PRO A 70 8.53 -0.05 2.79
N ALA A 71 9.49 -0.54 2.00
CA ALA A 71 10.81 -0.93 2.46
C ALA A 71 11.89 -0.29 1.59
N SER A 72 13.04 0.01 2.19
CA SER A 72 14.19 0.54 1.45
C SER A 72 14.87 -0.58 0.67
N ILE A 73 15.17 -0.32 -0.62
CA ILE A 73 15.94 -1.25 -1.45
C ILE A 73 17.46 -1.07 -1.31
N ASN A 74 17.89 -0.11 -0.49
CA ASN A 74 19.30 0.27 -0.32
C ASN A 74 20.22 -0.93 -0.05
N ASP A 75 19.84 -1.82 0.87
CA ASP A 75 20.71 -2.91 1.29
C ASP A 75 20.90 -3.96 0.19
N LEU A 76 19.86 -4.19 -0.62
CA LEU A 76 19.95 -5.02 -1.82
C LEU A 76 20.91 -4.42 -2.85
N TYR A 77 20.86 -3.10 -3.05
CA TYR A 77 21.77 -2.39 -3.95
C TYR A 77 23.22 -2.48 -3.48
N LEU A 78 23.45 -2.26 -2.17
CA LEU A 78 24.78 -2.34 -1.57
C LEU A 78 25.37 -3.75 -1.68
N ALA A 79 24.59 -4.80 -1.39
CA ALA A 79 25.02 -6.19 -1.53
C ALA A 79 25.36 -6.54 -2.98
N ARG A 80 24.54 -6.07 -3.95
CA ARG A 80 24.80 -6.28 -5.37
C ARG A 80 26.10 -5.59 -5.82
N GLY A 81 26.36 -4.37 -5.33
CA GLY A 81 27.59 -3.63 -5.61
C GLY A 81 28.85 -4.31 -5.06
N ARG A 82 28.73 -5.04 -3.94
CA ARG A 82 29.81 -5.86 -3.36
C ARG A 82 29.95 -7.25 -3.99
N GLY A 83 29.06 -7.64 -4.90
CA GLY A 83 29.04 -8.97 -5.52
C GLY A 83 28.52 -10.09 -4.61
N GLU A 84 27.85 -9.76 -3.50
CA GLU A 84 27.32 -10.72 -2.53
C GLU A 84 26.03 -11.41 -3.01
N CYS A 85 25.34 -10.83 -3.99
CA CYS A 85 24.13 -11.39 -4.58
C CYS A 85 24.10 -11.19 -6.11
N GLY A 86 23.43 -12.08 -6.83
CA GLY A 86 23.45 -12.13 -8.29
C GLY A 86 22.43 -13.11 -8.87
N GLY A 87 22.30 -13.16 -10.20
CA GLY A 87 21.49 -14.17 -10.90
C GLY A 87 20.00 -13.86 -11.02
N PHE A 88 19.56 -12.66 -10.65
CA PHE A 88 18.17 -12.20 -10.78
C PHE A 88 18.09 -10.74 -11.25
N THR A 89 16.89 -10.35 -11.69
CA THR A 89 16.49 -8.97 -11.99
C THR A 89 15.49 -8.48 -10.94
N VAL A 90 15.40 -7.16 -10.77
CA VAL A 90 14.38 -6.51 -9.95
C VAL A 90 13.48 -5.69 -10.88
N PRO A 91 12.18 -5.98 -10.99
CA PRO A 91 11.29 -5.17 -11.79
C PRO A 91 11.09 -3.80 -11.13
N ALA A 92 11.36 -2.74 -11.89
CA ALA A 92 11.02 -1.37 -11.54
C ALA A 92 9.87 -0.90 -12.43
N ILE A 93 8.71 -0.68 -11.82
CA ILE A 93 7.47 -0.45 -12.52
C ILE A 93 6.97 0.94 -12.16
N ASN A 94 6.90 1.78 -13.18
CA ASN A 94 6.40 3.11 -13.07
C ASN A 94 4.87 3.14 -13.22
N VAL A 95 4.14 3.56 -12.19
CA VAL A 95 2.67 3.49 -12.16
C VAL A 95 2.07 4.90 -12.05
N ARG A 96 1.23 5.28 -13.03
CA ARG A 96 0.73 6.66 -13.19
C ARG A 96 -0.73 6.79 -13.63
N MET A 97 -1.31 5.73 -14.22
CA MET A 97 -2.72 5.66 -14.60
C MET A 97 -3.32 4.38 -14.06
N LEU A 98 -4.60 4.43 -13.67
CA LEU A 98 -5.29 3.32 -13.02
C LEU A 98 -4.41 2.70 -11.93
N ALA A 99 -3.80 3.57 -11.10
CA ALA A 99 -2.68 3.18 -10.25
C ALA A 99 -3.06 2.04 -9.30
N TYR A 100 -4.29 2.08 -8.78
CA TYR A 100 -4.83 1.03 -7.93
C TYR A 100 -4.96 -0.31 -8.68
N ASP A 101 -5.64 -0.33 -9.83
CA ASP A 101 -5.86 -1.56 -10.60
C ASP A 101 -4.55 -2.14 -11.14
N THR A 102 -3.64 -1.28 -11.60
CA THR A 102 -2.31 -1.65 -12.05
C THR A 102 -1.50 -2.25 -10.91
N ALA A 103 -1.46 -1.61 -9.74
CA ALA A 103 -0.75 -2.13 -8.58
C ALA A 103 -1.33 -3.48 -8.11
N ARG A 104 -2.66 -3.64 -8.12
CA ARG A 104 -3.31 -4.93 -7.83
C ARG A 104 -2.86 -6.02 -8.81
N ALA A 105 -2.79 -5.71 -10.11
CA ALA A 105 -2.27 -6.64 -11.10
C ALA A 105 -0.80 -7.01 -10.86
N VAL A 106 0.04 -6.02 -10.51
CA VAL A 106 1.44 -6.26 -10.14
C VAL A 106 1.53 -7.19 -8.94
N PHE A 107 0.77 -6.97 -7.86
CA PHE A 107 0.84 -7.81 -6.67
C PHE A 107 0.34 -9.24 -6.92
N ARG A 108 -0.72 -9.44 -7.72
CA ARG A 108 -1.13 -10.79 -8.14
C ARG A 108 -0.02 -11.49 -8.93
N ALA A 109 0.63 -10.79 -9.86
CA ALA A 109 1.73 -11.33 -10.63
C ALA A 109 2.96 -11.64 -9.75
N ALA A 110 3.28 -10.77 -8.79
CA ALA A 110 4.35 -10.97 -7.84
C ALA A 110 4.11 -12.21 -6.95
N LEU A 111 2.89 -12.40 -6.45
CA LEU A 111 2.51 -13.58 -5.67
C LEU A 111 2.61 -14.86 -6.51
N ALA A 112 2.03 -14.85 -7.72
CA ALA A 112 2.07 -16.01 -8.62
C ALA A 112 3.51 -16.40 -9.02
N GLY A 113 4.36 -15.39 -9.28
CA GLY A 113 5.75 -15.56 -9.65
C GLY A 113 6.70 -15.75 -8.46
N LYS A 114 6.21 -15.70 -7.21
CA LYS A 114 7.02 -15.71 -5.99
C LYS A 114 8.17 -14.69 -6.05
N ALA A 115 7.87 -13.49 -6.57
CA ALA A 115 8.84 -12.43 -6.72
C ALA A 115 9.38 -12.00 -5.35
N GLY A 116 10.69 -11.74 -5.28
CA GLY A 116 11.32 -11.14 -4.10
C GLY A 116 11.12 -9.63 -4.10
N ALA A 117 12.18 -8.87 -4.38
CA ALA A 117 12.08 -7.41 -4.48
C ALA A 117 11.32 -6.98 -5.75
N ILE A 118 10.41 -6.04 -5.59
CA ILE A 118 9.73 -5.30 -6.66
C ILE A 118 9.75 -3.80 -6.31
N ILE A 119 9.93 -2.94 -7.30
CA ILE A 119 9.92 -1.48 -7.12
C ILE A 119 8.69 -0.91 -7.82
N LEU A 120 7.87 -0.18 -7.06
CA LEU A 120 6.75 0.59 -7.57
C LEU A 120 7.11 2.06 -7.42
N GLU A 121 7.24 2.77 -8.53
CA GLU A 121 7.79 4.13 -8.56
C GLU A 121 6.91 5.10 -9.35
N ILE A 122 7.04 6.38 -9.00
CA ILE A 122 6.49 7.49 -9.76
C ILE A 122 7.55 8.59 -9.83
N ALA A 123 7.80 9.12 -11.02
CA ALA A 123 8.82 10.14 -11.23
C ALA A 123 8.31 11.52 -10.84
N ARG A 124 9.22 12.42 -10.45
CA ARG A 124 8.86 13.81 -10.10
C ARG A 124 8.11 14.55 -11.22
N SER A 125 8.50 14.31 -12.47
CA SER A 125 7.80 14.85 -13.64
C SER A 125 6.37 14.34 -13.75
N GLU A 126 6.14 13.07 -13.39
CA GLU A 126 4.84 12.41 -13.48
C GLU A 126 3.90 12.85 -12.37
N ILE A 127 4.40 13.02 -11.15
CA ILE A 127 3.66 13.65 -10.05
C ILE A 127 3.06 14.99 -10.50
N ALA A 128 3.84 15.80 -11.24
CA ALA A 128 3.42 17.14 -11.63
C ALA A 128 2.24 17.15 -12.62
N TYR A 129 2.29 16.34 -13.69
CA TYR A 129 1.23 16.35 -14.71
C TYR A 129 0.03 15.45 -14.37
N THR A 130 0.21 14.44 -13.51
CA THR A 130 -0.89 13.57 -13.06
C THR A 130 -1.61 14.15 -11.84
N GLY A 131 -0.95 15.02 -11.07
CA GLY A 131 -1.44 15.48 -9.77
C GLY A 131 -1.34 14.42 -8.66
N GLN A 132 -0.75 13.25 -8.94
CA GLN A 132 -0.63 12.15 -7.99
C GLN A 132 0.53 12.40 -7.01
N ARG A 133 0.21 12.93 -5.83
CA ARG A 133 1.19 13.24 -4.78
C ARG A 133 1.71 11.97 -4.07
N PRO A 134 2.92 12.00 -3.46
CA PRO A 134 3.52 10.83 -2.83
C PRO A 134 2.65 10.15 -1.76
N ASP A 135 1.94 10.92 -0.96
CA ASP A 135 1.05 10.42 0.10
C ASP A 135 -0.16 9.67 -0.46
N GLU A 136 -0.76 10.16 -1.55
CA GLU A 136 -1.78 9.43 -2.30
C GLU A 136 -1.21 8.16 -2.93
N TYR A 137 -0.07 8.28 -3.61
CA TYR A 137 0.56 7.17 -4.32
C TYR A 137 0.86 6.01 -3.36
N VAL A 138 1.52 6.29 -2.24
CA VAL A 138 1.85 5.29 -1.23
C VAL A 138 0.59 4.64 -0.65
N ALA A 139 -0.45 5.42 -0.35
CA ALA A 139 -1.70 4.86 0.16
C ALA A 139 -2.38 3.92 -0.87
N VAL A 140 -2.39 4.30 -2.14
CA VAL A 140 -2.92 3.47 -3.24
C VAL A 140 -2.14 2.16 -3.37
N ILE A 141 -0.80 2.21 -3.34
CA ILE A 141 0.05 1.02 -3.43
C ILE A 141 -0.17 0.09 -2.23
N ILE A 142 -0.21 0.62 -1.01
CA ILE A 142 -0.49 -0.17 0.19
C ILE A 142 -1.88 -0.82 0.09
N GLY A 143 -2.91 -0.03 -0.27
CA GLY A 143 -4.25 -0.56 -0.44
C GLY A 143 -4.34 -1.67 -1.49
N ALA A 144 -3.56 -1.59 -2.57
CA ALA A 144 -3.50 -2.64 -3.57
C ALA A 144 -2.83 -3.90 -3.01
N ALA A 145 -1.74 -3.76 -2.25
CA ALA A 145 -1.08 -4.88 -1.59
C ALA A 145 -2.04 -5.59 -0.61
N LEU A 146 -2.73 -4.83 0.24
CA LEU A 146 -3.72 -5.35 1.19
C LEU A 146 -4.86 -6.08 0.47
N ARG A 147 -5.38 -5.50 -0.62
CA ARG A 147 -6.48 -6.07 -1.41
C ARG A 147 -6.14 -7.43 -2.01
N GLU A 148 -4.88 -7.64 -2.38
CA GLU A 148 -4.36 -8.87 -2.97
C GLU A 148 -3.68 -9.79 -1.94
N GLY A 149 -3.62 -9.38 -0.66
CA GLY A 149 -3.00 -10.15 0.40
C GLY A 149 -1.48 -10.27 0.28
N TYR A 150 -0.83 -9.31 -0.39
CA TYR A 150 0.62 -9.24 -0.50
C TYR A 150 1.26 -8.76 0.80
N THR A 151 2.33 -9.42 1.21
CA THR A 151 3.18 -9.04 2.34
C THR A 151 4.62 -8.99 1.85
N LEU A 152 5.45 -8.14 2.45
CA LEU A 152 6.88 -8.19 2.16
C LEU A 152 7.47 -9.58 2.47
N PRO A 153 8.49 -10.02 1.71
CA PRO A 153 9.29 -11.22 2.02
C PRO A 153 9.97 -11.15 3.39
#